data_AF-A0A8J1LG59-F1
#
_entry.id   AF-A0A8J1LG59-F1
#
_cell.length_a   1.000
_cell.length_b   1.000
_cell.length_c   1.000
_cell.angle_alpha   90.00
_cell.angle_beta   90.00
_cell.angle_gamma   90.00
#
_symmetry.space_group_name_H-M   'P 1'
#
loop_
_entity.id
_entity.type
_entity.pdbx_description
1 polymer ?
#
loop_
_entity_poly.entity_id
_entity_poly.type
_entity_poly.pdbx_seq_one_letter_code
_entity_poly.pdbx_strand_id
1 'polypeptide(L)'
;MWVPYGSALMCSHSCAPVITAISETMFTMPTKFAFHGTFWLVKAWEEFILTVALTSGTGAKSREALVGDWFFLAAACLFCFMSLNKDLLELTHNISFALMMVSTIQQIPSRGGYIFFGVTCSIFTAVSLYTTFATLVNSIAEKVLIPIGNIVMSSAKFQDILALGRRCLGKDLSKIENSSSRASDPLFYLCNGLASLAAIQNTLMDPTQAYLSIPWVLIPGAIMQLYVCRIDVQGGRRFGSVLPFCYTAVWATWVWLRFAGPSLGITANSDGGFTAGAIAFLIINIFLIALAAQANFVQFLVTLVMEVVIVCFLLFTLERLPLPLEIAVLSVFSILCLYGFLASFANSLFNKELILMGPAIFKKEEPKKMEEGVSSCILPQSHRTSSLRTIANMLDNGGVCGIPTDTVYALAASCKHPEAINRIYSIKERPSEKPICICISNLDQLRVINPPFSPLLWNFMDLVYPGGISCIVQKGEWLKKLGVGPAYETVGTNDSIMIRVPDHTVTAHLTDMTGPLAITSANPSGESDSTHHDMVITRLSDKLDAVLCDGYSNELVGSTVVNCTKIDEGIVKILREGCVPTTKIMQLFERAKNTQGVL
;
A
#
# COMPACT_ATOMS: atom_id res chain seq x y z
N MET A 1 35.96 26.79 -12.73
CA MET A 1 35.25 28.07 -12.57
C MET A 1 33.76 27.76 -12.61
N TRP A 2 33.17 27.38 -11.48
CA TRP A 2 31.74 27.08 -11.33
C TRP A 2 31.32 27.49 -9.92
N VAL A 3 30.65 28.64 -9.83
CA VAL A 3 29.75 29.10 -8.77
C VAL A 3 28.77 30.11 -9.46
N PRO A 4 27.62 30.49 -8.88
CA PRO A 4 26.27 29.94 -9.16
C PRO A 4 25.23 31.09 -9.30
N TYR A 5 23.97 30.85 -8.89
CA TYR A 5 22.76 31.72 -8.90
C TYR A 5 21.95 31.63 -10.22
N GLY A 6 20.64 31.34 -10.24
CA GLY A 6 19.61 31.42 -9.21
C GLY A 6 18.55 32.41 -9.66
N SER A 7 17.32 31.97 -9.91
CA SER A 7 16.07 32.70 -9.60
C SER A 7 14.85 31.96 -10.14
N ALA A 8 13.83 31.95 -9.29
CA ALA A 8 12.53 31.35 -9.48
C ALA A 8 11.76 31.97 -10.66
N LEU A 9 10.91 31.16 -11.30
CA LEU A 9 9.65 31.68 -11.82
C LEU A 9 8.49 30.75 -11.45
N MET A 10 7.54 31.38 -10.75
CA MET A 10 6.19 30.96 -10.41
C MET A 10 5.54 29.94 -11.35
N CYS A 11 4.98 28.87 -10.77
CA CYS A 11 3.77 28.22 -11.30
C CYS A 11 2.94 27.66 -10.14
N SER A 12 2.18 28.53 -9.48
CA SER A 12 1.28 28.22 -8.37
C SER A 12 -0.08 27.61 -8.79
N HIS A 13 -0.19 26.94 -9.95
CA HIS A 13 -1.48 26.38 -10.41
C HIS A 13 -1.45 24.98 -11.03
N SER A 14 -0.34 24.23 -11.03
CA SER A 14 -0.25 22.98 -11.83
C SER A 14 0.13 21.70 -11.08
N CYS A 15 0.22 21.68 -9.75
CA CYS A 15 0.62 20.45 -9.01
C CYS A 15 -0.54 19.50 -8.66
N ALA A 16 -1.80 19.92 -8.74
CA ALA A 16 -2.96 19.04 -8.53
C ALA A 16 -3.00 17.82 -9.50
N PRO A 17 -2.75 17.96 -10.82
CA PRO A 17 -2.80 16.81 -11.72
C PRO A 17 -1.68 15.79 -11.49
N VAL A 18 -0.52 16.20 -10.98
CA VAL A 18 0.63 15.29 -10.77
C VAL A 18 0.39 14.35 -9.58
N ILE A 19 -0.15 14.85 -8.47
CA ILE A 19 -0.48 14.01 -7.29
C ILE A 19 -1.63 13.05 -7.60
N THR A 20 -2.61 13.51 -8.39
CA THR A 20 -3.72 12.66 -8.85
C THR A 20 -3.20 11.55 -9.78
N ALA A 21 -2.31 11.90 -10.72
CA ALA A 21 -1.68 10.95 -11.64
C ALA A 21 -0.79 9.90 -10.92
N ILE A 22 -0.10 10.27 -9.83
CA ILE A 22 0.70 9.35 -9.01
C ILE A 22 -0.19 8.37 -8.22
N SER A 23 -1.29 8.84 -7.64
CA SER A 23 -2.25 7.93 -6.96
C SER A 23 -2.94 6.99 -7.96
N GLU A 24 -3.31 7.50 -9.13
CA GLU A 24 -3.93 6.71 -10.21
C GLU A 24 -2.95 5.66 -10.76
N THR A 25 -1.64 5.95 -10.85
CA THR A 25 -0.65 4.97 -11.34
C THR A 25 -0.29 3.89 -10.31
N MET A 26 -0.33 4.21 -9.01
CA MET A 26 0.01 3.26 -7.94
C MET A 26 -0.98 2.09 -7.80
N PHE A 27 -2.28 2.29 -8.09
CA PHE A 27 -3.31 1.26 -7.90
C PHE A 27 -3.66 0.48 -9.18
N THR A 28 -3.69 1.17 -10.32
CA THR A 28 -4.16 0.59 -11.59
C THR A 28 -3.13 -0.36 -12.19
N MET A 29 -1.83 -0.02 -12.10
CA MET A 29 -0.75 -0.77 -12.74
C MET A 29 -0.48 -2.13 -12.09
N PRO A 30 -0.37 -2.26 -10.74
CA PRO A 30 -0.16 -3.57 -10.13
C PRO A 30 -1.33 -4.53 -10.37
N THR A 31 -2.57 -4.01 -10.32
CA THR A 31 -3.78 -4.80 -10.55
C THR A 31 -3.82 -5.35 -11.98
N LYS A 32 -3.56 -4.49 -12.97
CA LYS A 32 -3.49 -4.87 -14.39
C LYS A 32 -2.34 -5.85 -14.67
N PHE A 33 -1.16 -5.60 -14.10
CA PHE A 33 0.00 -6.48 -14.27
C PHE A 33 -0.27 -7.88 -13.70
N ALA A 34 -0.82 -7.95 -12.49
CA ALA A 34 -1.22 -9.20 -11.85
C ALA A 34 -2.26 -9.95 -12.70
N PHE A 35 -3.25 -9.24 -13.27
CA PHE A 35 -4.25 -9.84 -14.16
C PHE A 35 -3.61 -10.45 -15.42
N HIS A 36 -2.76 -9.68 -16.11
CA HIS A 36 -2.07 -10.15 -17.33
C HIS A 36 -1.10 -11.30 -17.02
N GLY A 37 -0.34 -11.20 -15.93
CA GLY A 37 0.56 -12.24 -15.48
C GLY A 37 -0.17 -13.54 -15.15
N THR A 38 -1.32 -13.45 -14.47
CA THR A 38 -2.18 -14.60 -14.17
C THR A 38 -2.67 -15.26 -15.46
N PHE A 39 -3.17 -14.47 -16.42
CA PHE A 39 -3.64 -14.98 -17.70
C PHE A 39 -2.54 -15.78 -18.43
N TRP A 40 -1.36 -15.19 -18.58
CA TRP A 40 -0.26 -15.86 -19.30
C TRP A 40 0.28 -17.08 -18.56
N LEU A 41 0.36 -17.04 -17.23
CA LEU A 41 0.78 -18.20 -16.44
C LEU A 41 -0.19 -19.38 -16.62
N VAL A 42 -1.49 -19.08 -16.57
CA VAL A 42 -2.54 -20.08 -16.76
C VAL A 42 -2.52 -20.64 -18.18
N LYS A 43 -2.43 -19.80 -19.22
CA LYS A 43 -2.42 -20.26 -20.62
C LYS A 43 -1.14 -21.00 -21.00
N ALA A 44 0.02 -20.56 -20.52
CA ALA A 44 1.27 -21.29 -20.74
C ALA A 44 1.22 -22.68 -20.11
N TRP A 45 0.64 -22.79 -18.92
CA TRP A 45 0.44 -24.09 -18.27
C TRP A 45 -0.59 -24.96 -19.00
N GLU A 46 -1.72 -24.39 -19.43
CA GLU A 46 -2.74 -25.09 -20.21
C GLU A 46 -2.13 -25.75 -21.45
N GLU A 47 -1.39 -24.99 -22.26
CA GLU A 47 -0.73 -25.49 -23.46
C GLU A 47 0.39 -26.51 -23.14
N PHE A 48 1.12 -26.33 -22.04
CA PHE A 48 2.10 -27.32 -21.57
C PHE A 48 1.46 -28.67 -21.24
N ILE A 49 0.36 -28.66 -20.46
CA ILE A 49 -0.37 -29.88 -20.09
C ILE A 49 -0.96 -30.55 -21.34
N LEU A 50 -1.53 -29.78 -22.26
CA LEU A 50 -2.06 -30.30 -23.53
C LEU A 50 -0.96 -30.94 -24.39
N THR A 51 0.24 -30.36 -24.41
CA THR A 51 1.35 -30.85 -25.25
C THR A 51 2.03 -32.08 -24.66
N VAL A 52 2.19 -32.14 -23.33
CA VAL A 52 2.97 -33.17 -22.64
C VAL A 52 2.12 -34.35 -22.16
N ALA A 53 0.87 -34.10 -21.74
CA ALA A 53 0.06 -35.08 -21.02
C ALA A 53 -1.10 -35.67 -21.82
N LEU A 54 -1.49 -35.09 -22.97
CA LEU A 54 -2.75 -35.44 -23.66
C LEU A 54 -2.56 -35.64 -25.17
N THR A 55 -3.15 -36.70 -25.75
CA THR A 55 -3.25 -36.90 -27.20
C THR A 55 -4.43 -36.10 -27.79
N SER A 56 -4.24 -35.55 -28.99
CA SER A 56 -4.98 -34.41 -29.59
C SER A 56 -6.52 -34.49 -29.66
N GLY A 57 -7.15 -35.64 -29.42
CA GLY A 57 -8.60 -35.84 -29.57
C GLY A 57 -9.45 -35.55 -28.33
N THR A 58 -8.94 -35.81 -27.12
CA THR A 58 -9.69 -35.60 -25.86
C THR A 58 -9.54 -34.18 -25.32
N GLY A 59 -8.36 -33.57 -25.51
CA GLY A 59 -8.07 -32.21 -25.04
C GLY A 59 -9.02 -31.14 -25.60
N ALA A 60 -9.46 -31.24 -26.86
CA ALA A 60 -10.35 -30.24 -27.47
C ALA A 60 -11.73 -30.18 -26.79
N LYS A 61 -12.36 -31.33 -26.51
CA LYS A 61 -13.65 -31.39 -25.80
C LYS A 61 -13.52 -30.93 -24.35
N SER A 62 -12.41 -31.23 -23.69
CA SER A 62 -12.15 -30.79 -22.32
C SER A 62 -11.93 -29.28 -22.22
N ARG A 63 -11.38 -28.62 -23.26
CA ARG A 63 -11.26 -27.16 -23.33
C ARG A 63 -12.61 -26.47 -23.50
N GLU A 64 -13.52 -27.03 -24.29
CA GLU A 64 -14.89 -26.48 -24.45
C GLU A 64 -15.68 -26.44 -23.13
N ALA A 65 -15.32 -27.28 -22.16
CA ALA A 65 -15.95 -27.34 -20.85
C ALA A 65 -15.41 -26.30 -19.84
N LEU A 66 -14.28 -25.62 -20.14
CA LEU A 66 -13.68 -24.63 -19.24
C LEU A 66 -14.38 -23.27 -19.38
N VAL A 67 -14.98 -22.78 -18.30
CA VAL A 67 -15.74 -21.51 -18.28
C VAL A 67 -14.88 -20.34 -17.78
N GLY A 68 -13.70 -20.59 -17.21
CA GLY A 68 -12.83 -19.58 -16.62
C GLY A 68 -12.43 -18.43 -17.57
N ASP A 69 -12.31 -18.70 -18.87
CA ASP A 69 -12.01 -17.68 -19.89
C ASP A 69 -13.05 -16.55 -19.95
N TRP A 70 -14.32 -16.86 -19.63
CA TRP A 70 -15.38 -15.84 -19.60
C TRP A 70 -15.19 -14.82 -18.48
N PHE A 71 -14.59 -15.21 -17.35
CA PHE A 71 -14.27 -14.26 -16.29
C PHE A 71 -13.17 -13.30 -16.73
N PHE A 72 -12.12 -13.81 -17.38
CA PHE A 72 -11.07 -12.96 -17.94
C PHE A 72 -11.63 -11.98 -18.97
N LEU A 73 -12.53 -12.42 -19.85
CA LEU A 73 -13.19 -11.51 -20.78
C LEU A 73 -14.03 -10.45 -20.04
N ALA A 74 -14.82 -10.85 -19.05
CA ALA A 74 -15.62 -9.91 -18.25
C ALA A 74 -14.75 -8.86 -17.54
N ALA A 75 -13.66 -9.30 -16.89
CA ALA A 75 -12.69 -8.41 -16.26
C ALA A 75 -11.97 -7.51 -17.27
N ALA A 76 -11.59 -8.03 -18.44
CA ALA A 76 -10.99 -7.23 -19.52
C ALA A 76 -11.95 -6.16 -20.06
N CYS A 77 -13.23 -6.49 -20.21
CA CYS A 77 -14.28 -5.52 -20.56
C CYS A 77 -14.42 -4.43 -19.48
N LEU A 78 -14.33 -4.78 -18.20
CA LEU A 78 -14.32 -3.80 -17.11
C LEU A 78 -13.08 -2.90 -17.16
N PHE A 79 -11.89 -3.44 -17.45
CA PHE A 79 -10.69 -2.62 -17.69
C PHE A 79 -10.87 -1.68 -18.88
N CYS A 80 -11.45 -2.14 -19.99
CA CYS A 80 -11.78 -1.28 -21.13
C CYS A 80 -12.73 -0.14 -20.72
N PHE A 81 -13.79 -0.46 -19.98
CA PHE A 81 -14.76 0.52 -19.50
C PHE A 81 -14.10 1.57 -18.58
N MET A 82 -13.25 1.13 -17.64
CA MET A 82 -12.50 2.03 -16.75
C MET A 82 -11.48 2.89 -17.49
N SER A 83 -10.95 2.40 -18.61
CA SER A 83 -9.99 3.12 -19.45
C SER A 83 -10.62 4.22 -20.32
N LEU A 84 -11.95 4.36 -20.33
CA LEU A 84 -12.63 5.46 -21.03
C LEU A 84 -12.26 6.83 -20.44
N ASN A 85 -11.87 6.88 -19.16
CA ASN A 85 -11.34 8.08 -18.51
C ASN A 85 -9.80 8.18 -18.57
N LYS A 86 -9.14 7.34 -19.38
CA LYS A 86 -7.69 7.35 -19.59
C LYS A 86 -7.38 7.77 -21.03
N ASP A 87 -6.09 7.82 -21.35
CA ASP A 87 -5.60 8.13 -22.68
C ASP A 87 -6.03 7.06 -23.70
N LEU A 88 -6.21 7.45 -24.96
CA LEU A 88 -6.63 6.56 -26.04
C LEU A 88 -5.71 5.34 -26.20
N LEU A 89 -4.41 5.50 -25.94
CA LEU A 89 -3.44 4.41 -26.01
C LEU A 89 -3.72 3.31 -24.97
N GLU A 90 -4.05 3.69 -23.74
CA GLU A 90 -4.39 2.75 -22.66
C GLU A 90 -5.70 2.01 -22.97
N LEU A 91 -6.71 2.71 -23.51
CA LEU A 91 -7.94 2.09 -23.98
C LEU A 91 -7.67 1.10 -25.12
N THR A 92 -6.85 1.48 -26.10
CA THR A 92 -6.49 0.63 -27.25
C THR A 92 -5.73 -0.63 -26.81
N HIS A 93 -4.86 -0.49 -25.81
CA HIS A 93 -4.16 -1.62 -25.21
C HIS A 93 -5.14 -2.59 -24.53
N ASN A 94 -6.10 -2.09 -23.76
CA ASN A 94 -7.06 -2.95 -23.07
C ASN A 94 -8.08 -3.58 -24.03
N ILE A 95 -8.47 -2.88 -25.10
CA ILE A 95 -9.30 -3.45 -26.18
C ILE A 95 -8.55 -4.56 -26.92
N SER A 96 -7.28 -4.36 -27.26
CA SER A 96 -6.51 -5.41 -27.95
C SER A 96 -6.27 -6.63 -27.05
N PHE A 97 -6.11 -6.44 -25.74
CA PHE A 97 -6.10 -7.54 -24.78
C PHE A 97 -7.45 -8.26 -24.70
N ALA A 98 -8.58 -7.54 -24.64
CA ALA A 98 -9.91 -8.13 -24.64
C ALA A 98 -10.19 -8.93 -25.93
N LEU A 99 -9.76 -8.44 -27.10
CA LEU A 99 -9.85 -9.17 -28.37
C LEU A 99 -9.04 -10.47 -28.35
N MET A 100 -7.85 -10.44 -27.75
CA MET A 100 -7.06 -11.65 -27.54
C MET A 100 -7.75 -12.63 -26.57
N MET A 101 -8.44 -12.14 -25.54
CA MET A 101 -9.25 -13.02 -24.69
C MET A 101 -10.37 -13.70 -25.48
N VAL A 102 -11.10 -12.94 -26.32
CA VAL A 102 -12.16 -13.48 -27.18
C VAL A 102 -11.64 -14.61 -28.07
N SER A 103 -10.42 -14.48 -28.60
CA SER A 103 -9.83 -15.52 -29.45
C SER A 103 -9.42 -16.79 -28.71
N THR A 104 -9.31 -16.75 -27.37
CA THR A 104 -9.02 -17.95 -26.55
C THR A 104 -10.26 -18.73 -26.12
N ILE A 105 -11.45 -18.13 -26.19
CA ILE A 105 -12.71 -18.76 -25.78
C ILE A 105 -13.13 -19.80 -26.82
N GLN A 106 -12.99 -21.09 -26.47
CA GLN A 106 -13.31 -22.20 -27.37
C GLN A 106 -14.81 -22.34 -27.65
N GLN A 107 -15.68 -21.82 -26.77
CA GLN A 107 -17.14 -21.84 -26.97
C GLN A 107 -17.60 -20.86 -28.06
N ILE A 108 -16.75 -19.95 -28.54
CA ILE A 108 -17.06 -19.05 -29.64
C ILE A 108 -16.62 -19.74 -30.95
N PRO A 109 -17.57 -20.14 -31.81
CA PRO A 109 -17.25 -20.84 -33.05
C PRO A 109 -16.55 -19.88 -34.02
N SER A 110 -15.22 -19.95 -34.11
CA SER A 110 -14.41 -19.20 -35.07
C SER A 110 -13.88 -20.13 -36.16
N ARG A 111 -14.12 -19.79 -37.43
CA ARG A 111 -13.48 -20.49 -38.56
C ARG A 111 -11.98 -20.14 -38.55
N GLY A 112 -11.13 -21.10 -38.23
CA GLY A 112 -9.67 -20.92 -38.18
C GLY A 112 -9.16 -20.29 -36.88
N GLY A 113 -9.58 -20.81 -35.72
CA GLY A 113 -9.25 -20.27 -34.39
C GLY A 113 -7.77 -19.95 -34.15
N TYR A 114 -6.83 -20.78 -34.62
CA TYR A 114 -5.39 -20.51 -34.51
C TYR A 114 -4.94 -19.25 -35.28
N ILE A 115 -5.54 -18.97 -36.44
CA ILE A 115 -5.23 -17.77 -37.23
C ILE A 115 -5.78 -16.54 -36.53
N PHE A 116 -7.02 -16.61 -36.04
CA PHE A 116 -7.64 -15.51 -35.30
C PHE A 116 -6.84 -15.18 -34.02
N PHE A 117 -6.46 -16.19 -33.25
CA PHE A 117 -5.59 -16.04 -32.08
C PHE A 117 -4.26 -15.39 -32.45
N GLY A 118 -3.54 -15.92 -33.45
CA GLY A 118 -2.25 -15.37 -33.90
C GLY A 118 -2.32 -13.90 -34.34
N VAL A 119 -3.39 -13.51 -35.04
CA VAL A 119 -3.62 -12.11 -35.43
C VAL A 119 -3.86 -11.24 -34.19
N THR A 120 -4.73 -11.65 -33.28
CA THR A 120 -4.99 -10.88 -32.05
C THR A 120 -3.75 -10.75 -31.16
N CYS A 121 -2.93 -11.79 -31.02
CA CYS A 121 -1.66 -11.73 -30.31
C CYS A 121 -0.65 -10.79 -30.99
N SER A 122 -0.59 -10.78 -32.33
CA SER A 122 0.29 -9.87 -33.08
C SER A 122 -0.12 -8.41 -32.89
N ILE A 123 -1.42 -8.13 -32.94
CA ILE A 123 -1.98 -6.80 -32.66
C ILE A 123 -1.66 -6.38 -31.22
N PHE A 124 -1.96 -7.24 -30.24
CA PHE A 124 -1.69 -6.94 -28.84
C PHE A 124 -0.19 -6.69 -28.58
N THR A 125 0.69 -7.48 -29.20
CA THR A 125 2.15 -7.32 -29.10
C THR A 125 2.60 -5.99 -29.71
N ALA A 126 2.10 -5.64 -30.90
CA ALA A 126 2.42 -4.37 -31.55
C ALA A 126 1.97 -3.17 -30.71
N VAL A 127 0.74 -3.21 -30.18
CA VAL A 127 0.21 -2.16 -29.29
C VAL A 127 0.99 -2.08 -27.98
N SER A 128 1.38 -3.23 -27.40
CA SER A 128 2.19 -3.28 -26.17
C SER A 128 3.59 -2.71 -26.37
N LEU A 129 4.25 -3.05 -27.48
CA LEU A 129 5.56 -2.50 -27.85
C LEU A 129 5.49 -0.99 -28.08
N TYR A 130 4.48 -0.54 -28.83
CA TYR A 130 4.27 0.89 -29.05
C TYR A 130 3.98 1.63 -27.73
N THR A 131 3.13 1.07 -26.88
CA THR A 131 2.82 1.65 -25.56
C THR A 131 4.09 1.79 -24.72
N THR A 132 4.87 0.70 -24.61
CA THR A 132 6.13 0.69 -23.86
C THR A 132 7.10 1.73 -24.41
N PHE A 133 7.30 1.77 -25.73
CA PHE A 133 8.19 2.71 -26.39
C PHE A 133 7.75 4.16 -26.20
N ALA A 134 6.46 4.45 -26.40
CA ALA A 134 5.89 5.77 -26.21
C ALA A 134 6.05 6.25 -24.75
N THR A 135 5.73 5.39 -23.78
CA THR A 135 5.89 5.73 -22.35
C THR A 135 7.35 5.94 -21.97
N LEU A 136 8.28 5.13 -22.50
CA LEU A 136 9.71 5.24 -22.22
C LEU A 136 10.29 6.53 -22.79
N VAL A 137 10.02 6.83 -24.06
CA VAL A 137 10.50 8.04 -24.72
C VAL A 137 9.94 9.29 -24.06
N ASN A 138 8.64 9.32 -23.76
CA ASN A 138 8.02 10.44 -23.07
C ASN A 138 8.55 10.61 -21.64
N SER A 139 8.91 9.51 -20.96
CA SER A 139 9.54 9.56 -19.63
C SER A 139 10.97 10.11 -19.69
N ILE A 140 11.74 9.81 -20.73
CA ILE A 140 13.14 10.27 -20.88
C ILE A 140 13.19 11.74 -21.32
N ALA A 141 12.27 12.15 -22.18
CA ALA A 141 12.31 13.48 -22.80
C ALA A 141 11.73 14.60 -21.93
N GLU A 142 11.19 14.28 -20.76
CA GLU A 142 10.48 15.20 -19.85
C GLU A 142 9.33 15.99 -20.51
N LYS A 143 8.94 15.61 -21.74
CA LYS A 143 7.90 16.20 -22.58
C LYS A 143 7.28 15.10 -23.44
N VAL A 144 6.01 15.29 -23.79
CA VAL A 144 5.29 14.37 -24.69
C VAL A 144 5.80 14.56 -26.12
N LEU A 145 6.74 13.71 -26.53
CA LEU A 145 7.25 13.63 -27.89
C LEU A 145 6.38 12.74 -28.77
N ILE A 146 5.92 11.62 -28.20
CA ILE A 146 5.08 10.65 -28.89
C ILE A 146 3.64 10.83 -28.37
N PRO A 147 2.69 11.17 -29.25
CA PRO A 147 1.31 11.42 -28.83
C PRO A 147 0.65 10.12 -28.31
N ILE A 148 0.17 10.16 -27.07
CA ILE A 148 -0.53 9.04 -26.40
C ILE A 148 -2.05 9.05 -26.73
N GLY A 149 -2.50 10.09 -27.44
CA GLY A 149 -3.90 10.33 -27.79
C GLY A 149 -4.68 11.03 -26.68
N ASN A 150 -5.84 11.58 -27.04
CA ASN A 150 -6.66 12.35 -26.10
C ASN A 150 -7.47 11.43 -25.18
N ILE A 151 -7.85 11.95 -24.02
CA ILE A 151 -8.79 11.29 -23.11
C ILE A 151 -10.15 11.17 -23.81
N VAL A 152 -10.72 9.96 -23.80
CA VAL A 152 -11.97 9.65 -24.52
C VAL A 152 -13.20 10.27 -23.84
N MET A 153 -13.22 10.26 -22.51
CA MET A 153 -14.30 10.80 -21.70
C MET A 153 -13.75 11.62 -20.53
N SER A 154 -14.31 12.81 -20.28
CA SER A 154 -13.86 13.62 -19.15
C SER A 154 -14.19 12.95 -17.81
N SER A 155 -13.28 13.08 -16.85
CA SER A 155 -13.40 12.51 -15.50
C SER A 155 -14.72 12.88 -14.81
N ALA A 156 -15.22 14.11 -14.99
CA ALA A 156 -16.52 14.53 -14.47
C ALA A 156 -17.69 13.73 -15.06
N LYS A 157 -17.74 13.58 -16.40
CA LYS A 157 -18.80 12.81 -17.07
C LYS A 157 -18.74 11.34 -16.69
N PHE A 158 -17.54 10.78 -16.56
CA PHE A 158 -17.35 9.39 -16.18
C PHE A 158 -17.77 9.13 -14.72
N GLN A 159 -17.41 10.03 -13.80
CA GLN A 159 -17.89 10.00 -12.41
C GLN A 159 -19.42 10.07 -12.34
N ASP A 160 -20.07 10.91 -13.17
CA ASP A 160 -21.53 10.99 -13.23
C ASP A 160 -22.17 9.67 -13.70
N ILE A 161 -21.58 8.97 -14.68
CA ILE A 161 -22.05 7.66 -15.13
C ILE A 161 -21.94 6.62 -14.01
N LEU A 162 -20.80 6.57 -13.33
CA LEU A 162 -20.58 5.64 -12.20
C LEU A 162 -21.51 5.96 -11.01
N ALA A 163 -21.75 7.24 -10.74
CA ALA A 163 -22.63 7.70 -9.68
C ALA A 163 -24.12 7.61 -10.00
N LEU A 164 -24.48 7.31 -11.26
CA LEU A 164 -25.89 7.20 -11.70
C LEU A 164 -26.64 6.11 -10.91
N GLY A 165 -25.97 4.99 -10.61
CA GLY A 165 -26.51 3.92 -9.77
C GLY A 165 -26.79 4.39 -8.34
N ARG A 166 -25.91 5.22 -7.76
CA ARG A 166 -26.08 5.81 -6.43
C ARG A 166 -27.29 6.76 -6.37
N ARG A 167 -27.53 7.54 -7.44
CA ARG A 167 -28.68 8.46 -7.53
C ARG A 167 -30.03 7.72 -7.62
N CYS A 168 -30.05 6.54 -8.24
CA CYS A 168 -31.27 5.71 -8.33
C CYS A 168 -31.69 5.11 -6.97
N LEU A 169 -30.76 4.97 -6.01
CA LEU A 169 -31.02 4.35 -4.70
C LEU A 169 -31.41 5.33 -3.57
N GLY A 170 -31.57 6.64 -3.82
CA GLY A 170 -32.20 7.58 -2.87
C GLY A 170 -31.27 8.35 -1.92
N LYS A 171 -31.85 9.38 -1.27
CA LYS A 171 -31.26 10.67 -0.86
C LYS A 171 -30.48 10.76 0.47
N ASP A 172 -30.27 9.68 1.24
CA ASP A 172 -29.67 9.76 2.59
C ASP A 172 -28.24 9.20 2.74
N LEU A 173 -27.54 8.90 1.64
CA LEU A 173 -26.19 8.33 1.69
C LEU A 173 -25.05 9.38 1.74
N SER A 174 -25.33 10.63 2.09
CA SER A 174 -24.30 11.67 2.26
C SER A 174 -23.49 11.53 3.55
N LYS A 175 -23.90 10.63 4.45
CA LYS A 175 -23.24 10.32 5.74
C LYS A 175 -22.34 9.07 5.73
N ILE A 176 -22.15 8.42 4.58
CA ILE A 176 -21.20 7.30 4.50
C ILE A 176 -19.79 7.90 4.47
N GLU A 177 -19.17 7.92 5.64
CA GLU A 177 -17.78 8.34 5.82
C GLU A 177 -16.84 7.45 5.02
N ASN A 178 -15.85 8.12 4.42
CA ASN A 178 -14.71 7.62 3.66
C ASN A 178 -14.34 6.15 3.97
N SER A 179 -14.91 5.20 3.22
CA SER A 179 -14.25 3.90 3.06
C SER A 179 -13.00 4.16 2.23
N SER A 180 -11.81 4.12 2.85
CA SER A 180 -10.55 4.12 2.11
C SER A 180 -10.56 2.93 1.16
N SER A 181 -10.74 3.19 -0.14
CA SER A 181 -10.63 2.21 -1.20
C SER A 181 -9.15 1.85 -1.39
N ARG A 182 -8.86 0.55 -1.42
CA ARG A 182 -7.52 0.01 -1.09
C ARG A 182 -6.89 -0.63 -2.31
N ALA A 183 -5.55 -0.75 -2.30
CA ALA A 183 -4.81 -1.38 -3.40
C ALA A 183 -5.11 -2.87 -3.56
N SER A 184 -5.25 -3.58 -2.45
CA SER A 184 -5.35 -5.04 -2.40
C SER A 184 -6.77 -5.54 -2.70
N ASP A 185 -7.80 -4.76 -2.38
CA ASP A 185 -9.21 -5.17 -2.51
C ASP A 185 -9.59 -5.57 -3.96
N PRO A 186 -9.26 -4.79 -5.01
CA PRO A 186 -9.56 -5.20 -6.39
C PRO A 186 -8.90 -6.52 -6.75
N LEU A 187 -7.63 -6.71 -6.35
CA LEU A 187 -6.89 -7.94 -6.62
C LEU A 187 -7.47 -9.13 -5.87
N PHE A 188 -7.88 -8.95 -4.62
CA PHE A 188 -8.54 -9.98 -3.83
C PHE A 188 -9.80 -10.51 -4.54
N TYR A 189 -10.69 -9.61 -4.96
CA TYR A 189 -11.93 -9.99 -5.64
C TYR A 189 -11.65 -10.61 -7.01
N LEU A 190 -10.73 -10.06 -7.78
CA LEU A 190 -10.35 -10.57 -9.09
C LEU A 190 -9.83 -12.02 -9.01
N CYS A 191 -8.91 -12.29 -8.08
CA CYS A 191 -8.30 -13.61 -7.90
C CYS A 191 -9.31 -14.67 -7.47
N ASN A 192 -10.17 -14.36 -6.49
CA ASN A 192 -11.22 -15.25 -6.03
C ASN A 192 -12.30 -15.50 -7.09
N GLY A 193 -12.69 -14.46 -7.82
CA GLY A 193 -13.65 -14.57 -8.92
C GLY A 193 -13.15 -15.49 -10.03
N LEU A 194 -11.88 -15.34 -10.42
CA LEU A 194 -11.18 -16.23 -11.36
C LEU A 194 -11.16 -17.68 -10.87
N ALA A 195 -10.69 -17.91 -9.64
CA ALA A 195 -10.61 -19.25 -9.06
C ALA A 195 -11.99 -19.93 -8.99
N SER A 196 -13.03 -19.17 -8.62
CA SER A 196 -14.40 -19.72 -8.51
C SER A 196 -15.04 -20.09 -9.84
N LEU A 197 -14.89 -19.27 -10.89
CA LEU A 197 -15.44 -19.61 -12.20
C LEU A 197 -14.67 -20.75 -12.84
N ALA A 198 -13.35 -20.80 -12.62
CA ALA A 198 -12.49 -21.91 -13.02
C ALA A 198 -12.84 -23.24 -12.30
N ALA A 199 -13.34 -23.15 -11.07
CA ALA A 199 -13.75 -24.31 -10.28
C ALA A 199 -15.08 -24.93 -10.75
N ILE A 200 -15.87 -24.23 -11.58
CA ILE A 200 -17.12 -24.77 -12.13
C ILE A 200 -16.80 -25.91 -13.10
N GLN A 201 -17.31 -27.10 -12.79
CA GLN A 201 -17.23 -28.27 -13.65
C GLN A 201 -18.60 -28.60 -14.26
N ASN A 202 -18.60 -28.95 -15.54
CA ASN A 202 -19.75 -29.57 -16.18
C ASN A 202 -19.69 -31.10 -15.98
N THR A 203 -20.84 -31.77 -16.03
CA THR A 203 -21.12 -33.17 -15.62
C THR A 203 -20.23 -34.30 -16.20
N LEU A 204 -19.27 -34.02 -17.08
CA LEU A 204 -18.33 -35.01 -17.60
C LEU A 204 -17.04 -34.98 -16.77
N MET A 205 -16.91 -35.88 -15.81
CA MET A 205 -15.65 -36.13 -15.09
C MET A 205 -14.65 -36.85 -16.01
N ASP A 206 -14.16 -36.17 -17.04
CA ASP A 206 -13.02 -36.64 -17.81
C ASP A 206 -11.73 -36.34 -17.00
N PRO A 207 -10.87 -37.35 -16.71
CA PRO A 207 -9.61 -37.11 -16.01
C PRO A 207 -8.74 -36.04 -16.69
N THR A 208 -8.85 -35.88 -18.01
CA THR A 208 -8.13 -34.84 -18.76
C THR A 208 -8.57 -33.42 -18.38
N GLN A 209 -9.85 -33.23 -18.05
CA GLN A 209 -10.39 -31.95 -17.60
C GLN A 209 -9.87 -31.57 -16.20
N ALA A 210 -9.62 -32.55 -15.34
CA ALA A 210 -9.05 -32.32 -14.00
C ALA A 210 -7.59 -31.81 -14.07
N TYR A 211 -6.77 -32.32 -15.00
CA TYR A 211 -5.41 -31.82 -15.20
C TYR A 211 -5.38 -30.39 -15.72
N LEU A 212 -6.35 -30.03 -16.57
CA LEU A 212 -6.49 -28.69 -17.09
C LEU A 212 -7.00 -27.73 -16.02
N SER A 213 -7.89 -28.12 -15.10
CA SER A 213 -8.46 -27.21 -14.09
C SER A 213 -7.52 -26.83 -12.93
N ILE A 214 -6.50 -27.65 -12.62
CA ILE A 214 -5.52 -27.39 -11.55
C ILE A 214 -4.89 -25.98 -11.63
N PRO A 215 -4.19 -25.61 -12.71
CA PRO A 215 -3.56 -24.28 -12.82
C PRO A 215 -4.57 -23.14 -12.78
N TRP A 216 -5.75 -23.36 -13.37
CA TRP A 216 -6.82 -22.36 -13.46
C TRP A 216 -7.37 -21.94 -12.11
N VAL A 217 -7.36 -22.84 -11.13
CA VAL A 217 -7.81 -22.55 -9.77
C VAL A 217 -6.63 -22.23 -8.85
N LEU A 218 -5.51 -22.94 -8.96
CA LEU A 218 -4.36 -22.79 -8.04
C LEU A 218 -3.61 -21.48 -8.22
N ILE A 219 -3.40 -21.04 -9.47
CA ILE A 219 -2.64 -19.83 -9.75
C ILE A 219 -3.37 -18.59 -9.22
N PRO A 220 -4.61 -18.29 -9.65
CA PRO A 220 -5.34 -17.15 -9.12
C PRO A 220 -5.76 -17.37 -7.66
N GLY A 221 -6.21 -18.57 -7.29
CA GLY A 221 -6.80 -18.86 -5.97
C GLY A 221 -5.78 -19.06 -4.84
N ALA A 222 -4.52 -19.33 -5.13
CA ALA A 222 -3.49 -19.48 -4.08
C ALA A 222 -2.27 -18.60 -4.31
N ILE A 223 -1.58 -18.75 -5.44
CA ILE A 223 -0.30 -18.06 -5.68
C ILE A 223 -0.48 -16.54 -5.69
N MET A 224 -1.43 -16.04 -6.49
CA MET A 224 -1.71 -14.61 -6.55
C MET A 224 -2.33 -14.07 -5.26
N GLN A 225 -3.08 -14.90 -4.56
CA GLN A 225 -3.70 -14.51 -3.29
C GLN A 225 -2.67 -14.37 -2.14
N LEU A 226 -1.57 -15.12 -2.17
CA LEU A 226 -0.41 -14.88 -1.29
C LEU A 226 0.26 -13.53 -1.58
N TYR A 227 0.31 -13.12 -2.85
CA TYR A 227 0.81 -11.80 -3.21
C TYR A 227 -0.11 -10.69 -2.65
N VAL A 228 -1.43 -10.87 -2.72
CA VAL A 228 -2.40 -9.96 -2.07
C VAL A 228 -2.16 -9.90 -0.55
N CYS A 229 -1.98 -11.05 0.10
CA CYS A 229 -1.66 -11.12 1.53
C CYS A 229 -0.39 -10.32 1.87
N ARG A 230 0.67 -10.42 1.06
CA ARG A 230 1.90 -9.65 1.24
C ARG A 230 1.66 -8.15 1.13
N ILE A 231 0.87 -7.70 0.14
CA ILE A 231 0.51 -6.30 -0.02
C ILE A 231 -0.22 -5.79 1.24
N ASP A 232 -1.16 -6.56 1.78
CA ASP A 232 -1.90 -6.17 2.99
C ASP A 232 -0.99 -6.05 4.23
N VAL A 233 -0.03 -6.98 4.40
CA VAL A 233 0.94 -6.90 5.51
C VAL A 233 1.83 -5.67 5.37
N GLN A 234 2.35 -5.39 4.17
CA GLN A 234 3.16 -4.21 3.91
C GLN A 234 2.37 -2.90 4.10
N GLY A 235 1.06 -2.93 3.82
CA GLY A 235 0.13 -1.82 4.07
C GLY A 235 -0.29 -1.65 5.54
N GLY A 236 0.34 -2.34 6.49
CA GLY A 236 0.09 -2.18 7.93
C GLY A 236 -1.12 -2.96 8.47
N ARG A 237 -1.74 -3.84 7.67
CA ARG A 237 -2.97 -4.55 8.02
C ARG A 237 -2.70 -5.95 8.54
N ARG A 238 -2.33 -6.04 9.82
CA ARG A 238 -2.09 -7.35 10.46
C ARG A 238 -3.31 -8.29 10.41
N PHE A 239 -4.54 -7.76 10.47
CA PHE A 239 -5.77 -8.55 10.38
C PHE A 239 -6.36 -8.62 8.95
N GLY A 240 -6.06 -7.63 8.09
CA GLY A 240 -6.58 -7.62 6.71
C GLY A 240 -6.00 -8.74 5.86
N SER A 241 -4.74 -9.11 6.12
CA SER A 241 -4.05 -10.22 5.44
C SER A 241 -4.57 -11.61 5.80
N VAL A 242 -5.32 -11.74 6.90
CA VAL A 242 -5.82 -13.05 7.38
C VAL A 242 -6.82 -13.64 6.40
N LEU A 243 -7.72 -12.83 5.84
CA LEU A 243 -8.75 -13.30 4.91
C LEU A 243 -8.14 -13.86 3.60
N PRO A 244 -7.28 -13.13 2.85
CA PRO A 244 -6.57 -13.70 1.70
C PRO A 244 -5.72 -14.93 2.04
N PHE A 245 -5.07 -14.95 3.21
CA PHE A 245 -4.27 -16.09 3.64
C PHE A 245 -5.12 -17.36 3.87
N CYS A 246 -6.24 -17.24 4.57
CA CYS A 246 -7.14 -18.37 4.79
C CYS A 246 -7.73 -18.86 3.46
N TYR A 247 -8.10 -17.95 2.55
CA TYR A 247 -8.68 -18.34 1.26
C TYR A 247 -7.65 -19.03 0.36
N THR A 248 -6.39 -18.61 0.43
CA THR A 248 -5.26 -19.33 -0.20
C THR A 248 -5.25 -20.79 0.24
N ALA A 249 -5.35 -21.04 1.55
CA ALA A 249 -5.35 -22.40 2.09
C ALA A 249 -6.57 -23.20 1.63
N VAL A 250 -7.76 -22.59 1.57
CA VAL A 250 -8.97 -23.24 1.07
C VAL A 250 -8.80 -23.63 -0.40
N TRP A 251 -8.43 -22.69 -1.27
CA TRP A 251 -8.27 -22.97 -2.70
C TRP A 251 -7.16 -23.98 -2.98
N ALA A 252 -6.02 -23.89 -2.29
CA ALA A 252 -4.92 -24.85 -2.43
C ALA A 252 -5.35 -26.27 -2.01
N THR A 253 -6.05 -26.40 -0.87
CA THR A 253 -6.52 -27.70 -0.38
C THR A 253 -7.61 -28.27 -1.29
N TRP A 254 -8.51 -27.41 -1.78
CA TRP A 254 -9.59 -27.79 -2.69
C TRP A 254 -9.05 -28.34 -4.01
N VAL A 255 -8.09 -27.63 -4.63
CA VAL A 255 -7.41 -28.08 -5.86
C VAL A 255 -6.71 -29.41 -5.64
N TRP A 256 -5.98 -29.54 -4.54
CA TRP A 256 -5.21 -30.74 -4.26
C TRP A 256 -6.12 -31.96 -4.05
N LEU A 257 -7.17 -31.84 -3.24
CA LEU A 257 -8.08 -32.95 -2.98
C LEU A 257 -8.83 -33.38 -4.23
N ARG A 258 -9.36 -32.41 -4.99
CA ARG A 258 -10.31 -32.70 -6.07
C ARG A 258 -9.65 -33.09 -7.38
N PHE A 259 -8.50 -32.51 -7.70
CA PHE A 259 -7.86 -32.71 -8.99
C PHE A 259 -6.54 -33.48 -8.91
N ALA A 260 -5.71 -33.20 -7.91
CA ALA A 260 -4.44 -33.92 -7.73
C ALA A 260 -4.61 -35.24 -6.96
N GLY A 261 -5.58 -35.33 -6.05
CA GLY A 261 -5.82 -36.49 -5.18
C GLY A 261 -6.04 -37.79 -5.95
N PRO A 262 -6.97 -37.85 -6.92
CA PRO A 262 -7.22 -39.06 -7.72
C PRO A 262 -5.99 -39.58 -8.46
N SER A 263 -5.08 -38.69 -8.88
CA SER A 263 -3.85 -39.07 -9.59
C SER A 263 -2.71 -39.50 -8.67
N LEU A 264 -2.72 -39.06 -7.41
CA LEU A 264 -1.76 -39.45 -6.38
C LEU A 264 -2.24 -40.65 -5.53
N GLY A 265 -3.39 -41.24 -5.85
CA GLY A 265 -3.98 -42.34 -5.08
C GLY A 265 -4.54 -41.90 -3.73
N ILE A 266 -4.67 -40.59 -3.49
CA ILE A 266 -5.27 -40.01 -2.29
C ILE A 266 -6.78 -39.98 -2.53
N THR A 267 -7.49 -40.96 -2.00
CA THR A 267 -8.95 -41.00 -2.04
C THR A 267 -9.53 -40.29 -0.83
N ALA A 268 -10.76 -39.77 -0.92
CA ALA A 268 -11.45 -39.19 0.24
C ALA A 268 -11.59 -40.19 1.41
N ASN A 269 -11.47 -41.50 1.11
CA ASN A 269 -11.46 -42.61 2.07
C ASN A 269 -10.14 -42.78 2.85
N SER A 270 -9.06 -42.06 2.52
CA SER A 270 -7.84 -42.08 3.33
C SER A 270 -7.97 -41.12 4.52
N ASP A 271 -8.34 -41.68 5.68
CA ASP A 271 -8.21 -41.13 7.03
C ASP A 271 -8.72 -39.70 7.26
N GLY A 272 -10.03 -39.44 7.13
CA GLY A 272 -10.81 -38.37 7.81
C GLY A 272 -10.29 -36.91 7.83
N GLY A 273 -9.12 -36.64 7.28
CA GLY A 273 -8.30 -35.47 7.55
C GLY A 273 -8.69 -34.31 6.66
N PHE A 274 -9.11 -34.60 5.43
CA PHE A 274 -9.73 -33.61 4.55
C PHE A 274 -11.10 -33.18 5.08
N THR A 275 -11.90 -34.12 5.60
CA THR A 275 -13.17 -33.81 6.27
C THR A 275 -12.92 -32.95 7.51
N ALA A 276 -11.97 -33.32 8.36
CA ALA A 276 -11.57 -32.53 9.53
C ALA A 276 -11.03 -31.14 9.13
N GLY A 277 -10.25 -31.05 8.05
CA GLY A 277 -9.76 -29.79 7.48
C GLY A 277 -10.89 -28.90 6.96
N ALA A 278 -11.88 -29.47 6.26
CA ALA A 278 -13.07 -28.74 5.81
C ALA A 278 -13.88 -28.22 7.02
N ILE A 279 -14.05 -29.01 8.08
CA ILE A 279 -14.68 -28.57 9.33
C ILE A 279 -13.88 -27.42 9.98
N ALA A 280 -12.55 -27.52 10.01
CA ALA A 280 -11.69 -26.46 10.53
C ALA A 280 -11.84 -25.17 9.72
N PHE A 281 -11.91 -25.26 8.38
CA PHE A 281 -12.14 -24.10 7.52
C PHE A 281 -13.51 -23.46 7.75
N LEU A 282 -14.58 -24.22 8.02
CA LEU A 282 -15.88 -23.66 8.40
C LEU A 282 -15.78 -22.84 9.69
N ILE A 283 -15.16 -23.41 10.73
CA ILE A 283 -15.00 -22.72 12.02
C ILE A 283 -14.20 -21.42 11.84
N ILE A 284 -13.10 -21.48 11.09
CA ILE A 284 -12.28 -20.31 10.79
C ILE A 284 -13.09 -19.29 9.99
N ASN A 285 -13.84 -19.71 8.96
CA ASN A 285 -14.55 -18.80 8.09
C ASN A 285 -15.77 -18.14 8.77
N ILE A 286 -16.40 -18.78 9.75
CA ILE A 286 -17.37 -18.14 10.66
C ILE A 286 -16.74 -16.93 11.38
N PHE A 287 -15.51 -17.08 11.87
CA PHE A 287 -14.78 -15.96 12.47
C PHE A 287 -14.42 -14.89 11.43
N LEU A 288 -14.04 -15.30 10.22
CA LEU A 288 -13.78 -14.36 9.11
C LEU A 288 -15.03 -13.58 8.68
N ILE A 289 -16.22 -14.19 8.72
CA ILE A 289 -17.49 -13.51 8.47
C ILE A 289 -17.72 -12.39 9.48
N ALA A 290 -17.42 -12.63 10.77
CA ALA A 290 -17.55 -11.61 11.80
C ALA A 290 -16.57 -10.44 11.56
N LEU A 291 -15.34 -10.72 11.12
CA LEU A 291 -14.37 -9.69 10.73
C LEU A 291 -14.82 -8.94 9.47
N ALA A 292 -15.32 -9.64 8.46
CA ALA A 292 -15.80 -9.06 7.20
C ALA A 292 -17.06 -8.19 7.41
N ALA A 293 -17.92 -8.55 8.36
CA ALA A 293 -19.08 -7.78 8.77
C ALA A 293 -18.72 -6.39 9.33
N GLN A 294 -17.49 -6.20 9.81
CA GLN A 294 -16.97 -4.90 10.26
C GLN A 294 -16.32 -4.09 9.12
N ALA A 295 -16.08 -4.69 7.95
CA ALA A 295 -15.39 -4.05 6.84
C ALA A 295 -16.36 -3.33 5.89
N ASN A 296 -17.20 -4.08 5.18
CA ASN A 296 -18.24 -3.59 4.28
C ASN A 296 -19.20 -4.73 3.92
N PHE A 297 -20.39 -4.37 3.43
CA PHE A 297 -21.45 -5.34 3.13
C PHE A 297 -21.06 -6.33 2.03
N VAL A 298 -20.37 -5.88 0.97
CA VAL A 298 -19.93 -6.75 -0.13
C VAL A 298 -18.94 -7.80 0.36
N GLN A 299 -17.94 -7.41 1.16
CA GLN A 299 -16.96 -8.31 1.72
C GLN A 299 -17.62 -9.32 2.65
N PHE A 300 -18.57 -8.88 3.49
CA PHE A 300 -19.40 -9.79 4.28
C PHE A 300 -20.12 -10.82 3.41
N LEU A 301 -20.81 -10.38 2.35
CA LEU A 301 -21.57 -11.26 1.47
C LEU A 301 -20.65 -12.26 0.75
N VAL A 302 -19.47 -11.83 0.29
CA VAL A 302 -18.44 -12.72 -0.28
C VAL A 302 -17.99 -13.75 0.75
N THR A 303 -17.74 -13.36 2.01
CA THR A 303 -17.37 -14.32 3.07
C THR A 303 -18.48 -15.28 3.45
N LEU A 304 -19.73 -14.82 3.41
CA LEU A 304 -20.90 -15.65 3.67
C LEU A 304 -21.10 -16.69 2.57
N VAL A 305 -20.95 -16.30 1.31
CA VAL A 305 -21.04 -17.25 0.18
C VAL A 305 -19.85 -18.21 0.20
N MET A 306 -18.66 -17.77 0.61
CA MET A 306 -17.51 -18.66 0.81
C MET A 306 -17.79 -19.75 1.85
N GLU A 307 -18.55 -19.45 2.91
CA GLU A 307 -18.98 -20.48 3.87
C GLU A 307 -19.74 -21.60 3.16
N VAL A 308 -20.68 -21.23 2.27
CA VAL A 308 -21.44 -22.20 1.49
C VAL A 308 -20.54 -22.96 0.50
N VAL A 309 -19.52 -22.31 -0.08
CA VAL A 309 -18.50 -23.00 -0.90
C VAL A 309 -17.74 -24.03 -0.06
N ILE A 310 -17.36 -23.71 1.17
CA ILE A 310 -16.68 -24.66 2.08
C ILE A 310 -17.64 -25.77 2.52
N VAL A 311 -18.95 -25.51 2.67
CA VAL A 311 -19.96 -26.56 2.89
C VAL A 311 -20.04 -27.50 1.68
N CYS A 312 -20.02 -26.98 0.46
CA CYS A 312 -19.92 -27.80 -0.74
C CYS A 312 -18.63 -28.65 -0.72
N PHE A 313 -17.51 -28.06 -0.30
CA PHE A 313 -16.25 -28.81 -0.14
C PHE A 313 -16.37 -29.94 0.89
N LEU A 314 -17.00 -29.69 2.04
CA LEU A 314 -17.27 -30.73 3.04
C LEU A 314 -18.16 -31.84 2.48
N LEU A 315 -19.26 -31.49 1.80
CA LEU A 315 -20.16 -32.46 1.18
C LEU A 315 -19.46 -33.29 0.11
N PHE A 316 -18.49 -32.72 -0.59
CA PHE A 316 -17.64 -33.45 -1.54
C PHE A 316 -16.79 -34.50 -0.81
N THR A 317 -16.16 -34.15 0.33
CA THR A 317 -15.40 -35.13 1.13
C THR A 317 -16.25 -36.28 1.69
N LEU A 318 -17.56 -36.04 1.83
CA LEU A 318 -18.53 -37.03 2.31
C LEU A 318 -19.24 -37.78 1.16
N GLU A 319 -18.83 -37.55 -0.09
CA GLU A 319 -19.45 -38.14 -1.29
C GLU A 319 -20.97 -37.87 -1.42
N ARG A 320 -21.43 -36.74 -0.88
CA ARG A 320 -22.86 -36.34 -0.83
C ARG A 320 -23.16 -35.02 -1.52
N LEU A 321 -22.21 -34.45 -2.26
CA LEU A 321 -22.35 -33.14 -2.88
C LEU A 321 -23.38 -33.16 -4.04
N PRO A 322 -24.44 -32.33 -4.00
CA PRO A 322 -25.26 -32.09 -5.17
C PRO A 322 -24.53 -31.12 -6.13
N LEU A 323 -24.08 -31.62 -7.28
CA LEU A 323 -23.35 -30.84 -8.28
C LEU A 323 -24.07 -29.53 -8.72
N PRO A 324 -25.40 -29.50 -8.92
CA PRO A 324 -26.09 -28.25 -9.29
C PRO A 324 -25.98 -27.15 -8.22
N LEU A 325 -25.92 -27.53 -6.94
CA LEU A 325 -25.75 -26.58 -5.83
C LEU A 325 -24.39 -25.91 -5.91
N GLU A 326 -23.33 -26.69 -6.12
CA GLU A 326 -21.98 -26.16 -6.22
C GLU A 326 -21.84 -25.18 -7.39
N ILE A 327 -22.35 -25.55 -8.57
CA ILE A 327 -22.32 -24.68 -9.76
C ILE A 327 -23.02 -23.35 -9.47
N ALA A 328 -24.19 -23.39 -8.83
CA ALA A 328 -24.94 -22.19 -8.47
C ALA A 328 -24.16 -21.31 -7.47
N VAL A 329 -23.61 -21.92 -6.42
CA VAL A 329 -22.88 -21.18 -5.37
C VAL A 329 -21.59 -20.55 -5.90
N LEU A 330 -20.81 -21.29 -6.70
CA LEU A 330 -19.59 -20.76 -7.35
C LEU A 330 -19.91 -19.64 -8.35
N SER A 331 -21.02 -19.76 -9.09
CA SER A 331 -21.49 -18.71 -10.00
C SER A 331 -21.87 -17.43 -9.24
N VAL A 332 -22.63 -17.57 -8.13
CA VAL A 332 -22.98 -16.42 -7.26
C VAL A 332 -21.73 -15.79 -6.67
N PHE A 333 -20.80 -16.60 -6.17
CA PHE A 333 -19.53 -16.11 -5.63
C PHE A 333 -18.71 -15.35 -6.68
N SER A 334 -18.64 -15.86 -7.90
CA SER A 334 -17.94 -15.20 -9.02
C SER A 334 -18.58 -13.86 -9.37
N ILE A 335 -19.91 -13.77 -9.43
CA ILE A 335 -20.65 -12.53 -9.70
C ILE A 335 -20.39 -11.49 -8.60
N LEU A 336 -20.42 -11.90 -7.34
CA LEU A 336 -20.12 -11.01 -6.21
C LEU A 336 -18.68 -10.50 -6.24
N CYS A 337 -17.73 -11.37 -6.57
CA CYS A 337 -16.35 -10.98 -6.79
C CYS A 337 -16.20 -10.03 -7.98
N LEU A 338 -16.91 -10.23 -9.08
CA LEU A 338 -16.89 -9.31 -10.22
C LEU A 338 -17.43 -7.92 -9.84
N TYR A 339 -18.51 -7.88 -9.06
CA TYR A 339 -19.05 -6.64 -8.51
C TYR A 339 -18.07 -5.97 -7.55
N GLY A 340 -17.50 -6.72 -6.61
CA GLY A 340 -16.49 -6.24 -5.66
C GLY A 340 -15.25 -5.70 -6.36
N PHE A 341 -14.78 -6.37 -7.43
CA PHE A 341 -13.71 -5.87 -8.28
C PHE A 341 -14.09 -4.55 -8.93
N LEU A 342 -15.24 -4.47 -9.60
CA LEU A 342 -15.70 -3.25 -10.25
C LEU A 342 -15.81 -2.07 -9.27
N ALA A 343 -16.46 -2.30 -8.13
CA ALA A 343 -16.69 -1.29 -7.11
C ALA A 343 -15.39 -0.81 -6.47
N SER A 344 -14.51 -1.73 -6.07
CA SER A 344 -13.24 -1.40 -5.41
C SER A 344 -12.29 -0.71 -6.38
N PHE A 345 -12.22 -1.20 -7.61
CA PHE A 345 -11.36 -0.63 -8.64
C PHE A 345 -11.81 0.79 -9.04
N ALA A 346 -13.12 1.00 -9.26
CA ALA A 346 -13.66 2.32 -9.54
C ALA A 346 -13.44 3.29 -8.36
N ASN A 347 -13.72 2.86 -7.13
CA ASN A 347 -13.54 3.71 -5.96
C ASN A 347 -12.07 4.08 -5.74
N SER A 348 -11.15 3.11 -5.93
CA SER A 348 -9.71 3.34 -5.85
C SER A 348 -9.20 4.26 -6.95
N LEU A 349 -9.73 4.15 -8.17
CA LEU A 349 -9.32 4.99 -9.31
C LEU A 349 -9.62 6.48 -9.07
N PHE A 350 -10.73 6.79 -8.40
CA PHE A 350 -11.16 8.18 -8.16
C PHE A 350 -10.95 8.67 -6.73
N ASN A 351 -10.42 7.81 -5.86
CA ASN A 351 -10.27 8.04 -4.43
C ASN A 351 -11.57 8.58 -3.77
N LYS A 352 -12.71 8.04 -4.21
CA LYS A 352 -14.07 8.43 -3.81
C LYS A 352 -14.99 7.22 -3.87
N GLU A 353 -15.94 7.13 -2.95
CA GLU A 353 -16.97 6.09 -2.99
C GLU A 353 -18.03 6.43 -4.06
N LEU A 354 -17.78 5.98 -5.29
CA LEU A 354 -18.68 6.14 -6.44
C LEU A 354 -19.67 4.97 -6.52
N ILE A 355 -19.18 3.75 -6.38
CA ILE A 355 -19.98 2.52 -6.35
C ILE A 355 -20.06 2.04 -4.91
N LEU A 356 -21.28 1.80 -4.45
CA LEU A 356 -21.55 1.45 -3.06
C LEU A 356 -21.04 0.05 -2.73
N MET A 357 -20.17 -0.06 -1.72
CA MET A 357 -19.81 -1.36 -1.13
C MET A 357 -20.75 -1.75 0.02
N GLY A 358 -21.64 -0.83 0.41
CA GLY A 358 -22.57 -0.97 1.52
C GLY A 358 -21.90 -0.81 2.90
N PRO A 359 -22.65 -0.35 3.91
CA PRO A 359 -22.11 -0.13 5.24
C PRO A 359 -21.65 -1.43 5.90
N ALA A 360 -20.75 -1.34 6.86
CA ALA A 360 -20.46 -2.45 7.76
C ALA A 360 -21.75 -2.84 8.52
N ILE A 361 -21.99 -4.14 8.65
CA ILE A 361 -23.17 -4.70 9.34
C ILE A 361 -23.06 -4.45 10.84
N PHE A 362 -21.87 -4.76 11.39
CA PHE A 362 -21.53 -4.29 12.72
C PHE A 362 -20.94 -2.91 12.56
N LYS A 363 -21.76 -1.90 12.86
CA LYS A 363 -21.18 -0.64 13.32
C LYS A 363 -20.25 -1.03 14.47
N LYS A 364 -18.97 -0.72 14.34
CA LYS A 364 -18.12 -0.58 15.52
C LYS A 364 -18.95 0.30 16.46
N GLU A 365 -19.35 -0.22 17.61
CA GLU A 365 -19.61 0.68 18.71
C GLU A 365 -18.29 1.44 18.82
N GLU A 366 -18.26 2.67 18.29
CA GLU A 366 -17.35 3.65 18.86
C GLU A 366 -17.55 3.47 20.36
N PRO A 367 -16.48 3.25 21.14
CA PRO A 367 -16.62 3.21 22.58
C PRO A 367 -17.50 4.41 22.92
N LYS A 368 -18.64 4.17 23.59
CA LYS A 368 -19.62 5.21 23.94
C LYS A 368 -18.82 6.47 24.15
N LYS A 369 -19.04 7.48 23.31
CA LYS A 369 -18.60 8.83 23.65
C LYS A 369 -19.18 9.05 25.04
N MET A 370 -18.33 8.89 26.05
CA MET A 370 -18.53 9.50 27.34
C MET A 370 -18.68 10.95 26.96
N GLU A 371 -19.92 11.43 27.00
CA GLU A 371 -20.15 12.85 27.04
C GLU A 371 -19.30 13.37 28.20
N GLU A 372 -18.48 14.35 27.84
CA GLU A 372 -17.70 15.24 28.72
C GLU A 372 -16.30 14.75 29.14
N GLY A 373 -15.43 14.76 28.13
CA GLY A 373 -14.00 15.06 28.24
C GLY A 373 -13.42 15.27 26.85
N VAL A 374 -13.49 16.49 26.31
CA VAL A 374 -13.04 16.88 24.96
C VAL A 374 -11.67 16.28 24.63
N SER A 375 -11.59 15.29 23.73
CA SER A 375 -10.30 14.91 23.12
C SER A 375 -9.96 15.97 22.06
N SER A 376 -9.00 16.83 22.38
CA SER A 376 -8.65 18.06 21.65
C SER A 376 -7.68 17.86 20.47
N CYS A 377 -7.28 16.63 20.14
CA CYS A 377 -6.24 16.39 19.14
C CYS A 377 -6.71 16.65 17.71
N ILE A 378 -6.12 17.65 17.06
CA ILE A 378 -6.45 18.04 15.68
C ILE A 378 -5.59 17.25 14.68
N LEU A 379 -6.17 16.84 13.55
CA LEU A 379 -5.54 15.96 12.55
C LEU A 379 -5.40 16.63 11.17
N PRO A 380 -4.58 17.69 11.05
CA PRO A 380 -4.48 18.42 9.79
C PRO A 380 -3.55 17.71 8.80
N GLN A 381 -3.83 17.86 7.51
CA GLN A 381 -3.04 17.24 6.43
C GLN A 381 -1.84 18.11 6.04
N SER A 382 -0.65 17.50 5.90
CA SER A 382 0.64 18.16 5.63
C SER A 382 0.69 19.00 4.34
N HIS A 383 -0.01 18.57 3.29
CA HIS A 383 0.05 19.17 1.96
C HIS A 383 -0.57 20.58 1.88
N ARG A 384 -1.16 21.10 2.96
CA ARG A 384 -1.77 22.44 3.00
C ARG A 384 -0.92 23.38 3.85
N THR A 385 -0.57 24.54 3.31
CA THR A 385 0.13 25.59 4.05
C THR A 385 -0.65 26.06 5.29
N SER A 386 -1.98 26.10 5.23
CA SER A 386 -2.83 26.44 6.38
C SER A 386 -2.67 25.42 7.52
N SER A 387 -2.60 24.12 7.20
CA SER A 387 -2.33 23.07 8.18
C SER A 387 -0.99 23.26 8.88
N LEU A 388 0.07 23.55 8.12
CA LEU A 388 1.40 23.76 8.70
C LEU A 388 1.42 24.99 9.62
N ARG A 389 0.75 26.08 9.24
CA ARG A 389 0.59 27.26 10.11
C ARG A 389 -0.21 26.94 11.37
N THR A 390 -1.25 26.11 11.27
CA THR A 390 -2.01 25.66 12.44
C THR A 390 -1.11 24.90 13.41
N ILE A 391 -0.32 23.94 12.92
CA ILE A 391 0.63 23.18 13.77
C ILE A 391 1.71 24.10 14.34
N ALA A 392 2.28 25.00 13.53
CA ALA A 392 3.29 25.96 13.98
C ALA A 392 2.75 26.84 15.13
N ASN A 393 1.54 27.38 14.96
CA ASN A 393 0.88 28.17 16.00
C ASN A 393 0.61 27.36 17.27
N MET A 394 0.25 26.07 17.17
CA MET A 394 0.08 25.21 18.34
C MET A 394 1.40 24.99 19.08
N LEU A 395 2.48 24.68 18.35
CA LEU A 395 3.82 24.52 18.92
C LEU A 395 4.29 25.83 19.59
N ASP A 396 4.07 26.98 18.94
CA ASP A 396 4.41 28.30 19.48
C ASP A 396 3.54 28.72 20.67
N ASN A 397 2.41 28.06 20.91
CA ASN A 397 1.56 28.25 22.09
C ASN A 397 1.79 27.17 23.17
N GLY A 398 2.87 26.39 23.07
CA GLY A 398 3.24 25.38 24.06
C GLY A 398 2.54 24.02 23.90
N GLY A 399 1.97 23.76 22.72
CA GLY A 399 1.40 22.46 22.38
C GLY A 399 2.48 21.40 22.07
N VAL A 400 2.08 20.13 22.19
CA VAL A 400 2.85 18.95 21.79
C VAL A 400 2.16 18.30 20.61
N CYS A 401 2.88 18.24 19.48
CA CYS A 401 2.33 17.74 18.23
C CYS A 401 3.11 16.51 17.74
N GLY A 402 2.41 15.55 17.13
CA GLY A 402 3.02 14.52 16.30
C GLY A 402 3.34 15.09 14.91
N ILE A 403 4.59 15.00 14.47
CA ILE A 403 5.05 15.51 13.18
C ILE A 403 5.75 14.41 12.37
N PRO A 404 5.63 14.42 11.04
CA PRO A 404 6.36 13.49 10.18
C PRO A 404 7.87 13.82 10.20
N THR A 405 8.70 12.84 9.85
CA THR A 405 10.10 13.03 9.48
C THR A 405 10.46 12.04 8.37
N ASP A 406 11.64 12.19 7.79
CA ASP A 406 12.26 11.23 6.86
C ASP A 406 12.48 9.84 7.47
N THR A 407 12.60 9.76 8.80
CA THR A 407 12.87 8.49 9.51
C THR A 407 11.64 7.89 10.14
N VAL A 408 11.23 8.39 11.31
CA VAL A 408 10.02 7.95 12.02
C VAL A 408 9.25 9.20 12.46
N TYR A 409 7.96 9.09 12.70
CA TYR A 409 7.20 10.20 13.27
C TYR A 409 7.79 10.61 14.62
N ALA A 410 7.76 11.90 14.90
CA ALA A 410 8.30 12.48 16.10
C ALA A 410 7.23 13.24 16.90
N LEU A 411 7.28 13.15 18.23
CA LEU A 411 6.67 14.18 19.08
C LEU A 411 7.57 15.40 19.05
N ALA A 412 6.95 16.55 18.86
CA ALA A 412 7.63 17.83 18.83
C ALA A 412 6.99 18.81 19.81
N ALA A 413 7.85 19.58 20.46
CA ALA A 413 7.51 20.75 21.27
C ALA A 413 8.43 21.90 20.87
N SER A 414 7.93 23.14 20.93
CA SER A 414 8.76 24.32 20.70
C SER A 414 9.76 24.48 21.85
N CYS A 415 11.03 24.76 21.53
CA CYS A 415 12.03 25.06 22.56
C CYS A 415 11.72 26.35 23.34
N LYS A 416 10.78 27.18 22.87
CA LYS A 416 10.30 28.36 23.60
C LYS A 416 9.52 27.99 24.87
N HIS A 417 9.04 26.74 24.99
CA HIS A 417 8.15 26.27 26.05
C HIS A 417 8.69 25.01 26.74
N PRO A 418 9.49 25.16 27.82
CA PRO A 418 10.05 24.02 28.55
C PRO A 418 8.99 23.08 29.09
N GLU A 419 7.82 23.62 29.46
CA GLU A 419 6.70 22.81 29.97
C GLU A 419 6.12 21.86 28.91
N ALA A 420 6.14 22.25 27.63
CA ALA A 420 5.76 21.36 26.54
C ALA A 420 6.74 20.19 26.39
N ILE A 421 8.02 20.42 26.66
CA ILE A 421 9.07 19.39 26.65
C ILE A 421 8.89 18.44 27.86
N ASN A 422 8.59 18.98 29.04
CA ASN A 422 8.23 18.17 30.22
C ASN A 422 6.98 17.32 29.97
N ARG A 423 6.01 17.87 29.22
CA ARG A 423 4.83 17.13 28.78
C ARG A 423 5.20 15.99 27.82
N ILE A 424 6.18 16.15 26.92
CA ILE A 424 6.70 15.02 26.10
C ILE A 424 7.22 13.87 27.00
N TYR A 425 7.98 14.17 28.05
CA TYR A 425 8.43 13.15 29.00
C TYR A 425 7.27 12.42 29.66
N SER A 426 6.25 13.17 30.08
CA SER A 426 5.04 12.64 30.72
C SER A 426 4.19 11.78 29.76
N ILE A 427 3.98 12.26 28.53
CA ILE A 427 3.20 11.56 27.49
C ILE A 427 3.80 10.18 27.20
N LYS A 428 5.13 10.13 27.07
CA LYS A 428 5.86 8.91 26.70
C LYS A 428 6.19 8.01 27.88
N GLU A 429 5.97 8.46 29.11
CA GLU A 429 6.52 7.85 30.33
C GLU A 429 8.04 7.61 30.16
N ARG A 430 8.71 8.62 29.62
CA ARG A 430 10.12 8.55 29.26
C ARG A 430 10.98 8.78 30.50
N PRO A 431 12.00 7.95 30.77
CA PRO A 431 12.98 8.22 31.82
C PRO A 431 13.68 9.56 31.55
N SER A 432 13.81 10.41 32.57
CA SER A 432 14.52 11.70 32.48
C SER A 432 15.97 11.54 32.00
N GLU A 433 16.59 10.40 32.30
CA GLU A 433 17.93 10.00 31.85
C GLU A 433 18.08 9.88 30.33
N LYS A 434 16.98 9.81 29.55
CA LYS A 434 17.02 9.77 28.10
C LYS A 434 16.80 11.18 27.53
N PRO A 435 17.85 11.90 27.12
CA PRO A 435 17.72 13.28 26.68
C PRO A 435 16.82 13.44 25.45
N ILE A 436 16.19 14.59 25.33
CA ILE A 436 15.48 15.02 24.11
C ILE A 436 16.47 15.75 23.20
N CYS A 437 16.39 15.48 21.89
CA CYS A 437 17.22 16.14 20.89
C CYS A 437 16.55 17.39 20.32
N ILE A 438 17.34 18.21 19.64
CA ILE A 438 16.81 19.34 18.88
C ILE A 438 16.82 19.03 17.39
N CYS A 439 15.75 19.48 16.73
CA CYS A 439 15.56 19.49 15.31
C CYS A 439 15.69 20.92 14.80
N ILE A 440 16.52 21.10 13.77
CA ILE A 440 16.67 22.37 13.04
C ILE A 440 16.37 22.12 11.57
N SER A 441 16.04 23.18 10.82
CA SER A 441 15.60 23.03 9.42
C SER A 441 16.77 22.81 8.47
N ASN A 442 17.91 23.45 8.71
CA ASN A 442 19.11 23.35 7.89
C ASN A 442 20.37 23.76 8.67
N LEU A 443 21.54 23.44 8.12
CA LEU A 443 22.83 23.79 8.74
C LEU A 443 23.17 25.28 8.67
N ASP A 444 22.59 26.04 7.74
CA ASP A 444 22.88 27.47 7.63
C ASP A 444 22.41 28.24 8.87
N GLN A 445 21.36 27.75 9.56
CA GLN A 445 20.96 28.27 10.88
C GLN A 445 22.10 28.19 11.91
N LEU A 446 22.89 27.11 11.90
CA LEU A 446 24.06 26.99 12.77
C LEU A 446 25.21 27.89 12.30
N ARG A 447 25.43 28.01 10.98
CA ARG A 447 26.50 28.85 10.43
C ARG A 447 26.34 30.31 10.82
N VAL A 448 25.11 30.82 10.83
CA VAL A 448 24.80 32.22 11.22
C VAL A 448 25.21 32.51 12.67
N ILE A 449 24.98 31.57 13.59
CA ILE A 449 25.31 31.76 15.01
C ILE A 449 26.75 31.37 15.37
N ASN A 450 27.45 30.70 14.43
CA ASN A 450 28.84 30.29 14.50
C ASN A 450 29.23 29.62 15.84
N PRO A 451 28.68 28.43 16.16
CA PRO A 451 29.11 27.67 17.33
C PRO A 451 30.61 27.36 17.23
N PRO A 452 31.32 27.20 18.37
CA PRO A 452 32.74 26.88 18.41
C PRO A 452 33.00 25.40 18.05
N PHE A 453 32.46 24.95 16.92
CA PHE A 453 32.70 23.63 16.35
C PHE A 453 33.99 23.64 15.56
N SER A 454 34.72 22.54 15.62
CA SER A 454 35.95 22.39 14.85
C SER A 454 35.66 22.31 13.35
N PRO A 455 36.66 22.60 12.49
CA PRO A 455 36.51 22.42 11.05
C PRO A 455 36.17 20.98 10.66
N LEU A 456 36.68 19.99 11.39
CA LEU A 456 36.37 18.58 11.14
C LEU A 456 34.90 18.27 11.43
N LEU A 457 34.34 18.81 12.52
CA LEU A 457 32.94 18.66 12.84
C LEU A 457 32.04 19.30 11.78
N TRP A 458 32.37 20.51 11.32
CA TRP A 458 31.65 21.16 10.23
C TRP A 458 31.66 20.34 8.94
N ASN A 459 32.83 19.88 8.51
CA ASN A 459 32.97 19.01 7.33
C ASN A 459 32.15 17.73 7.46
N PHE A 460 32.16 17.11 8.64
CA PHE A 460 31.36 15.92 8.88
C PHE A 460 29.87 16.22 8.85
N MET A 461 29.42 17.32 9.47
CA MET A 461 28.02 17.75 9.44
C MET A 461 27.52 18.05 8.03
N ASP A 462 28.33 18.71 7.19
CA ASP A 462 28.01 18.98 5.78
C ASP A 462 27.85 17.72 4.93
N LEU A 463 28.53 16.62 5.30
CA LEU A 463 28.42 15.33 4.61
C LEU A 463 27.20 14.50 5.05
N VAL A 464 26.65 14.75 6.24
CA VAL A 464 25.58 13.92 6.84
C VAL A 464 24.22 14.60 6.88
N TYR A 465 24.16 15.93 6.73
CA TYR A 465 22.91 16.69 6.78
C TYR A 465 22.58 17.39 5.46
N PRO A 466 21.27 17.50 5.12
CA PRO A 466 20.14 16.82 5.76
C PRO A 466 20.16 15.30 5.52
N GLY A 467 19.50 14.52 6.38
CA GLY A 467 19.40 13.06 6.20
C GLY A 467 19.39 12.25 7.50
N GLY A 468 19.37 10.92 7.42
CA GLY A 468 19.09 9.98 8.53
C GLY A 468 20.12 9.85 9.67
N ILE A 469 21.01 10.83 9.89
CA ILE A 469 22.01 10.82 10.96
C ILE A 469 21.63 11.84 12.05
N SER A 470 22.06 11.62 13.29
CA SER A 470 21.93 12.57 14.40
C SER A 470 23.26 12.68 15.14
N CYS A 471 23.78 13.89 15.26
CA CYS A 471 25.10 14.16 15.82
C CYS A 471 24.97 14.69 17.25
N ILE A 472 25.64 14.04 18.20
CA ILE A 472 25.80 14.56 19.55
C ILE A 472 27.05 15.41 19.58
N VAL A 473 26.90 16.68 19.97
CA VAL A 473 27.96 17.67 20.05
C VAL A 473 28.01 18.27 21.45
N GLN A 474 29.09 19.00 21.75
CA GLN A 474 29.21 19.70 23.04
C GLN A 474 28.12 20.79 23.16
N LYS A 475 27.44 20.78 24.30
CA LYS A 475 26.42 21.78 24.65
C LYS A 475 27.12 23.09 25.00
N GLY A 476 26.55 24.22 24.62
CA GLY A 476 27.09 25.52 24.97
C GLY A 476 26.13 26.67 24.67
N GLU A 477 26.54 27.88 25.06
CA GLU A 477 25.74 29.11 24.97
C GLU A 477 25.25 29.44 23.55
N TRP A 478 25.87 28.86 22.52
CA TRP A 478 25.42 28.97 21.12
C TRP A 478 23.97 28.48 20.95
N LEU A 479 23.49 27.51 21.75
CA LEU A 479 22.10 27.05 21.72
C LEU A 479 21.10 28.15 22.06
N LYS A 480 21.45 29.06 22.98
CA LYS A 480 20.59 30.20 23.32
C LYS A 480 20.45 31.14 22.12
N LYS A 481 21.55 31.36 21.37
CA LYS A 481 21.55 32.13 20.12
C LYS A 481 20.76 31.44 19.00
N LEU A 482 20.75 30.09 18.97
CA LEU A 482 19.96 29.30 18.02
C LEU A 482 18.44 29.45 18.23
N GLY A 483 18.01 29.94 19.40
CA GLY A 483 16.59 30.07 19.73
C GLY A 483 16.04 28.91 20.56
N VAL A 484 16.90 28.12 21.23
CA VAL A 484 16.45 27.13 22.23
C VAL A 484 15.87 27.81 23.48
N GLY A 485 16.21 29.07 23.73
CA GLY A 485 15.55 29.90 24.73
C GLY A 485 15.53 29.28 26.13
N PRO A 486 14.37 29.31 26.83
CA PRO A 486 14.26 28.81 28.22
C PRO A 486 14.42 27.29 28.33
N ALA A 487 14.31 26.54 27.23
CA ALA A 487 14.49 25.09 27.24
C ALA A 487 15.95 24.65 27.32
N TYR A 488 16.91 25.57 27.44
CA TYR A 488 18.35 25.27 27.48
C TYR A 488 18.67 24.14 28.47
N GLU A 489 18.09 24.15 29.67
CA GLU A 489 18.33 23.10 30.68
C GLU A 489 17.53 21.80 30.44
N THR A 490 16.44 21.86 29.68
CA THR A 490 15.53 20.73 29.45
C THR A 490 15.94 19.85 28.26
N VAL A 491 16.72 20.38 27.33
CA VAL A 491 17.21 19.64 26.15
C VAL A 491 18.65 19.16 26.33
N GLY A 492 18.96 17.99 25.76
CA GLY A 492 20.28 17.37 25.88
C GLY A 492 20.63 16.94 27.31
N THR A 493 21.91 16.70 27.55
CA THR A 493 22.48 16.54 28.90
C THR A 493 23.07 17.88 29.38
N ASN A 494 23.74 17.88 30.53
CA ASN A 494 24.49 19.07 30.99
C ASN A 494 25.63 19.44 30.02
N ASP A 495 26.29 18.43 29.42
CA ASP A 495 27.52 18.63 28.64
C ASP A 495 27.33 18.47 27.11
N SER A 496 26.22 17.87 26.67
CA SER A 496 26.05 17.49 25.27
C SER A 496 24.62 17.65 24.76
N ILE A 497 24.47 17.88 23.47
CA ILE A 497 23.17 18.00 22.80
C ILE A 497 23.19 17.22 21.49
N MET A 498 22.09 16.50 21.22
CA MET A 498 21.89 15.84 19.92
C MET A 498 21.17 16.78 18.96
N ILE A 499 21.78 17.00 17.80
CA ILE A 499 21.22 17.78 16.69
C ILE A 499 20.67 16.82 15.63
N ARG A 500 19.57 17.20 15.00
CA ARG A 500 18.94 16.51 13.87
C ARG A 500 18.56 17.54 12.79
N VAL A 501 18.91 17.26 11.53
CA VAL A 501 18.41 17.98 10.34
C VAL A 501 17.71 16.99 9.40
N PRO A 502 16.39 16.78 9.53
CA PRO A 502 15.65 15.81 8.71
C PRO A 502 15.64 16.17 7.24
N ASP A 503 15.81 15.19 6.36
CA ASP A 503 15.58 15.37 4.92
C ASP A 503 14.09 15.24 4.60
N HIS A 504 13.30 16.14 5.18
CA HIS A 504 11.85 16.10 5.11
C HIS A 504 11.28 17.51 4.98
N THR A 505 10.79 17.84 3.78
CA THR A 505 10.38 19.20 3.39
C THR A 505 9.36 19.81 4.34
N VAL A 506 8.34 19.04 4.74
CA VAL A 506 7.29 19.50 5.67
C VAL A 506 7.88 19.87 7.03
N THR A 507 8.80 19.07 7.53
CA THR A 507 9.43 19.25 8.86
C THR A 507 10.44 20.38 8.84
N ALA A 508 11.21 20.50 7.76
CA ALA A 508 12.11 21.63 7.55
C ALA A 508 11.34 22.95 7.57
N HIS A 509 10.26 23.08 6.78
CA HIS A 509 9.42 24.27 6.79
C HIS A 509 8.73 24.52 8.13
N LEU A 510 8.23 23.49 8.79
CA LEU A 510 7.64 23.64 10.12
C LEU A 510 8.66 24.21 11.11
N THR A 511 9.89 23.68 11.11
CA THR A 511 10.98 24.12 11.97
C THR A 511 11.48 25.52 11.61
N ASP A 512 11.45 25.91 10.33
CA ASP A 512 11.72 27.30 9.90
C ASP A 512 10.70 28.29 10.48
N MET A 513 9.41 27.89 10.56
CA MET A 513 8.35 28.75 11.12
C MET A 513 8.46 28.88 12.64
N THR A 514 8.72 27.78 13.35
CA THR A 514 8.72 27.76 14.82
C THR A 514 10.06 28.14 15.45
N GLY A 515 11.16 27.94 14.71
CA GLY A 515 12.50 27.79 15.28
C GLY A 515 12.77 26.35 15.73
N PRO A 516 13.89 26.10 16.44
CA PRO A 516 14.30 24.75 16.84
C PRO A 516 13.21 24.03 17.62
N LEU A 517 12.96 22.78 17.25
CA LEU A 517 11.99 21.92 17.91
C LEU A 517 12.69 20.87 18.77
N ALA A 518 12.21 20.67 19.98
CA ALA A 518 12.63 19.56 20.83
C ALA A 518 11.84 18.32 20.40
N ILE A 519 12.54 17.27 19.95
CA ILE A 519 11.90 16.09 19.35
C ILE A 519 12.33 14.75 19.95
N THR A 520 11.43 13.77 19.86
CA THR A 520 11.69 12.35 20.13
C THR A 520 10.72 11.51 19.30
N SER A 521 10.95 10.22 19.12
CA SER A 521 10.05 9.34 18.36
C SER A 521 8.60 9.36 18.89
N ALA A 522 7.60 9.22 18.02
CA ALA A 522 6.18 9.29 18.36
C ALA A 522 5.59 7.93 18.75
N ASN A 523 6.13 7.33 19.80
CA ASN A 523 5.72 6.04 20.37
C ASN A 523 5.79 6.08 21.90
N PRO A 524 4.96 5.29 22.61
CA PRO A 524 5.17 5.00 24.03
C PRO A 524 6.58 4.46 24.28
N SER A 525 7.18 4.77 25.43
CA SER A 525 8.55 4.36 25.74
C SER A 525 8.67 2.83 25.79
N GLY A 526 9.59 2.27 24.98
CA GLY A 526 9.82 0.83 24.90
C GLY A 526 9.04 0.10 23.79
N GLU A 527 8.09 0.77 23.14
CA GLU A 527 7.37 0.22 21.99
C GLU A 527 8.07 0.47 20.65
N SER A 528 7.60 -0.20 19.59
CA SER A 528 8.03 0.04 18.21
C SER A 528 7.81 1.48 17.76
N ASP A 529 8.73 2.02 16.95
CA ASP A 529 8.60 3.36 16.38
C ASP A 529 7.35 3.48 15.47
N SER A 530 6.81 4.70 15.40
CA SER A 530 5.67 5.02 14.53
C SER A 530 6.16 5.52 13.18
N THR A 531 5.81 4.82 12.10
CA THR A 531 6.20 5.18 10.72
C THR A 531 5.04 5.75 9.91
N HIS A 532 3.83 5.84 10.48
CA HIS A 532 2.65 6.40 9.86
C HIS A 532 1.87 7.26 10.87
N HIS A 533 1.18 8.31 10.43
CA HIS A 533 0.38 9.15 11.33
C HIS A 533 -0.71 8.35 12.07
N ASP A 534 -1.36 7.39 11.42
CA ASP A 534 -2.35 6.51 12.08
C ASP A 534 -1.78 5.75 13.29
N MET A 535 -0.49 5.38 13.24
CA MET A 535 0.19 4.74 14.37
C MET A 535 0.34 5.69 15.56
N VAL A 536 0.58 6.97 15.29
CA VAL A 536 0.63 8.02 16.33
C VAL A 536 -0.77 8.29 16.87
N ILE A 537 -1.76 8.42 15.99
CA ILE A 537 -3.15 8.70 16.35
C ILE A 537 -3.69 7.60 17.26
N THR A 538 -3.50 6.34 16.87
CA THR A 538 -4.02 5.19 17.61
C THR A 538 -3.40 5.06 19.01
N ARG A 539 -2.15 5.50 19.18
CA ARG A 539 -1.39 5.28 20.43
C ARG A 539 -1.30 6.49 21.36
N LEU A 540 -1.37 7.70 20.82
CA LEU A 540 -1.00 8.94 21.54
C LEU A 540 -1.98 10.10 21.33
N SER A 541 -3.01 9.99 20.46
CA SER A 541 -3.89 11.14 20.15
C SER A 541 -4.61 11.72 21.36
N ASP A 542 -4.91 10.91 22.37
CA ASP A 542 -5.53 11.32 23.63
C ASP A 542 -4.65 12.27 24.45
N LYS A 543 -3.33 12.25 24.23
CA LYS A 543 -2.36 13.04 25.00
C LYS A 543 -1.72 14.19 24.19
N LEU A 544 -2.00 14.28 22.90
CA LEU A 544 -1.42 15.26 21.97
C LEU A 544 -2.40 16.37 21.61
N ASP A 545 -1.88 17.53 21.22
CA ASP A 545 -2.71 18.65 20.75
C ASP A 545 -3.01 18.52 19.25
N ALA A 546 -2.09 17.93 18.49
CA ALA A 546 -2.31 17.62 17.08
C ALA A 546 -1.38 16.53 16.55
N VAL A 547 -1.76 15.91 15.44
CA VAL A 547 -0.90 15.05 14.62
C VAL A 547 -0.96 15.50 13.17
N LEU A 548 0.16 15.97 12.63
CA LEU A 548 0.28 16.37 11.23
C LEU A 548 0.33 15.12 10.34
N CYS A 549 -0.73 14.87 9.57
CA CYS A 549 -0.87 13.67 8.76
C CYS A 549 -0.12 13.81 7.43
N ASP A 550 0.87 12.95 7.20
CA ASP A 550 1.74 12.98 6.01
C ASP A 550 2.06 11.58 5.45
N GLY A 551 1.15 10.62 5.63
CA GLY A 551 1.38 9.25 5.18
C GLY A 551 2.52 8.54 5.93
N TYR A 552 3.27 7.71 5.20
CA TYR A 552 4.40 6.94 5.70
C TYR A 552 5.70 7.74 5.71
N SER A 553 6.54 7.54 6.71
CA SER A 553 7.94 7.96 6.71
C SER A 553 8.74 7.20 5.64
N ASN A 554 9.83 7.79 5.15
CA ASN A 554 10.68 7.18 4.12
C ASN A 554 11.44 5.97 4.65
N GLU A 555 11.87 6.00 5.91
CA GLU A 555 12.54 4.88 6.58
C GLU A 555 11.62 4.15 7.58
N LEU A 556 12.02 2.94 7.98
CA LEU A 556 11.27 2.13 8.95
C LEU A 556 11.84 2.20 10.37
N VAL A 557 13.05 2.75 10.52
CA VAL A 557 13.79 2.83 11.79
C VAL A 557 14.31 4.24 11.99
N GLY A 558 14.47 4.64 13.26
CA GLY A 558 15.01 5.94 13.60
C GLY A 558 16.43 6.21 13.06
N SER A 559 16.85 7.47 13.13
CA SER A 559 18.17 7.92 12.71
C SER A 559 19.32 7.22 13.41
N THR A 560 20.46 7.11 12.73
CA THR A 560 21.70 6.63 13.34
C THR A 560 22.32 7.72 14.21
N VAL A 561 22.66 7.38 15.47
CA VAL A 561 23.14 8.34 16.47
C VAL A 561 24.65 8.24 16.60
N VAL A 562 25.34 9.35 16.31
CA VAL A 562 26.80 9.45 16.33
C VAL A 562 27.21 10.45 17.40
N ASN A 563 28.04 10.02 18.33
CA ASN A 563 28.67 10.89 19.31
C ASN A 563 29.95 11.51 18.71
N CYS A 564 29.90 12.83 18.53
CA CYS A 564 30.94 13.67 17.96
C CYS A 564 31.61 14.59 19.00
N THR A 565 31.38 14.40 20.31
CA THR A 565 31.94 15.29 21.35
C THR A 565 33.46 15.25 21.43
N LYS A 566 34.08 14.19 20.90
CA LYS A 566 35.53 13.95 20.82
C LYS A 566 36.05 13.84 19.39
N ILE A 567 35.33 14.43 18.44
CA ILE A 567 35.68 14.32 17.02
C ILE A 567 37.07 14.90 16.70
N ASP A 568 37.51 15.89 17.49
CA ASP A 568 38.83 16.54 17.36
C ASP A 568 39.99 15.64 17.80
N GLU A 569 39.71 14.63 18.65
CA GLU A 569 40.65 13.56 18.98
C GLU A 569 40.71 12.50 17.86
N GLY A 570 39.98 12.70 16.74
CA GLY A 570 39.84 11.74 15.65
C GLY A 570 38.88 10.59 15.96
N ILE A 571 38.02 10.74 16.98
CA ILE A 571 37.16 9.68 17.52
C ILE A 571 35.68 10.06 17.36
N VAL A 572 34.92 9.20 16.68
CA VAL A 572 33.45 9.20 16.69
C VAL A 572 32.93 7.87 17.24
N LYS A 573 31.87 7.90 18.05
CA LYS A 573 31.26 6.68 18.62
C LYS A 573 29.81 6.56 18.18
N ILE A 574 29.45 5.46 17.54
CA ILE A 574 28.05 5.15 17.23
C ILE A 574 27.38 4.67 18.52
N LEU A 575 26.33 5.38 18.96
CA LEU A 575 25.55 5.00 20.16
C LEU A 575 24.32 4.16 19.82
N ARG A 576 23.78 4.34 18.62
CA ARG A 576 22.67 3.57 18.08
C ARG A 576 22.81 3.49 16.57
N GLU A 577 22.86 2.29 16.03
CA GLU A 577 22.71 2.06 14.58
C GLU A 577 21.22 2.19 14.19
N GLY A 578 20.94 3.00 13.18
CA GLY A 578 19.60 3.31 12.67
C GLY A 578 19.51 3.05 11.16
N CYS A 579 18.79 3.90 10.43
CA CYS A 579 18.61 3.75 8.97
C CYS A 579 19.92 3.86 8.17
N VAL A 580 20.95 4.51 8.71
CA VAL A 580 22.26 4.61 8.06
C VAL A 580 23.24 3.62 8.71
N PRO A 581 23.76 2.62 7.97
CA PRO A 581 24.66 1.63 8.53
C PRO A 581 25.96 2.23 9.07
N THR A 582 26.50 1.63 10.13
CA THR A 582 27.75 2.08 10.79
C THR A 582 28.92 2.20 9.81
N THR A 583 29.03 1.28 8.85
CA THR A 583 30.08 1.28 7.82
C THR A 583 30.07 2.55 6.97
N LYS A 584 28.89 3.03 6.56
CA LYS A 584 28.74 4.25 5.77
C LYS A 584 29.14 5.48 6.58
N ILE A 585 28.85 5.51 7.88
CA ILE A 585 29.23 6.61 8.76
C ILE A 585 30.75 6.71 8.91
N MET A 586 31.42 5.56 9.12
CA MET A 586 32.88 5.53 9.20
C MET A 586 33.53 6.00 7.89
N GLN A 587 32.97 5.63 6.73
CA GLN A 587 33.44 6.14 5.43
C GLN A 587 33.29 7.66 5.29
N LEU A 588 32.14 8.21 5.71
CA LEU A 588 31.91 9.67 5.70
C LEU A 588 32.85 10.39 6.67
N PHE A 589 33.13 9.81 7.82
CA PHE A 589 34.07 10.37 8.79
C PHE A 589 35.51 10.39 8.26
N GLU A 590 35.98 9.30 7.65
CA GLU A 590 37.30 9.27 7.00
C GLU A 590 37.38 10.26 5.82
N ARG A 591 36.29 10.42 5.06
CA ARG A 591 36.20 11.46 4.02
C ARG A 591 36.30 12.87 4.60
N ALA A 592 35.65 13.14 5.74
CA ALA A 592 35.74 14.43 6.42
C ALA A 592 37.17 14.75 6.89
N LYS A 593 37.91 13.75 7.42
CA LYS A 593 39.33 13.88 7.78
C LYS A 593 40.20 14.23 6.57
N ASN A 594 40.02 13.52 5.46
CA ASN A 594 40.84 13.72 4.26
C ASN A 594 40.62 15.10 3.62
N THR A 595 39.44 15.68 3.79
CA THR A 595 39.12 17.03 3.27
C THR A 595 39.87 18.13 4.03
N GLN A 596 40.29 17.88 5.27
CA GLN A 596 41.10 18.80 6.07
C GLN A 596 42.56 18.92 5.59
N GLY A 597 43.06 17.94 4.84
CA GLY A 597 44.46 17.90 4.35
C GLY A 597 44.71 18.64 3.02
N VAL A 598 43.73 19.35 2.48
CA VAL A 598 43.77 19.99 1.14
C VAL A 598 43.60 21.52 1.19
N LEU A 599 43.64 22.14 2.37
CA LEU A 599 43.54 23.60 2.54
C LEU A 599 44.89 24.24 2.84
#